data_AF-A0A6J7JP31-F1
#
_entry.id   AF-A0A6J7JP31-F1
#
_cell.length_a   1.000
_cell.length_b   1.000
_cell.length_c   1.000
_cell.angle_alpha   90.00
_cell.angle_beta   90.00
_cell.angle_gamma   90.00
#
_symmetry.space_group_name_H-M   'P 1'
#
loop_
_entity.id
_entity.type
_entity.pdbx_description
1 polymer ?
#
loop_
_entity_poly.entity_id
_entity_poly.type
_entity_poly.pdbx_seq_one_letter_code
_entity_poly.pdbx_strand_id
1 'polypeptide(L)'
;MTDPTSIETAQITFVVDGEEVSVPDNGVSLLAALRGRLGVRAPKAGCNPQGQCGCCTVLVDGAPRVSCVTPVRRIAGRVITTVDGLAEEDRERWSDALLATGGSQCGFCTPGIVCRLEGLRSKNTAVDDLDAVDRALAAHLCRCTGWQTIREAWSMVVSGSSVVERARGEERNFDDASRRATIEGHSTQQVSADVVLGRGGFSEDTAPLDSLVAVPDGEGGWVVADSLTEARALAGKVQGRHGTTSPEPPLALPEGEWELTMRTGWVEPAYLETDASWCEPGGEPFTSLANGGAFGGKSTTNVGQVARELAYEHRQAIRVVLSREDVVRDGPKRPPIAAGVRADGSGVIRVVRTEGIAEAIRNIAPQFVVEEVDVVGPPTSVDIRGAGVAEAQILLAALAAKNADESGDNNAHSATVTSAEGASATVAIGLDGVVRVDLKCGRVLDAIVLRSYAIGAVHMALGWVTSEGLSVDEDGMISDLTIRSFGVLRSADMPHVEVTLHEEDSEPVNGSDAVFAATAAAVWSAQGWPTDWPTGRSVLSNARVAQ
;
A
#
# COMPACT_ATOMS: atom_id res chain seq x y z
N MET A 1 54.25 -8.00 -13.68
CA MET A 1 53.35 -7.23 -14.56
C MET A 1 52.12 -6.91 -13.74
N THR A 2 52.08 -5.72 -13.17
CA THR A 2 50.88 -5.15 -12.53
C THR A 2 49.95 -4.68 -13.64
N ASP A 3 48.71 -5.12 -13.59
CA ASP A 3 47.65 -4.76 -14.53
C ASP A 3 47.39 -3.23 -14.48
N PRO A 4 47.56 -2.48 -15.59
CA PRO A 4 47.48 -1.02 -15.58
C PRO A 4 46.04 -0.45 -15.50
N THR A 5 45.03 -1.28 -15.25
CA THR A 5 43.61 -0.89 -15.17
C THR A 5 42.99 -0.85 -13.77
N SER A 6 43.69 -1.28 -12.71
CA SER A 6 43.14 -1.19 -11.34
C SER A 6 43.40 0.18 -10.72
N ILE A 7 42.59 1.18 -11.07
CA ILE A 7 42.43 2.35 -10.21
C ILE A 7 41.81 1.82 -8.91
N GLU A 8 42.57 1.77 -7.81
CA GLU A 8 42.01 1.46 -6.49
C GLU A 8 40.90 2.47 -6.20
N THR A 9 39.65 2.00 -6.24
CA THR A 9 38.49 2.83 -5.90
C THR A 9 38.65 3.27 -4.45
N ALA A 10 38.71 4.60 -4.23
CA ALA A 10 38.80 5.18 -2.90
C ALA A 10 37.71 4.60 -1.99
N GLN A 11 38.03 4.35 -0.72
CA GLN A 11 37.05 3.84 0.23
C GLN A 11 36.41 4.99 1.02
N ILE A 12 35.14 4.81 1.37
CA ILE A 12 34.35 5.71 2.21
C ILE A 12 34.08 4.96 3.51
N THR A 13 34.62 5.50 4.60
CA THR A 13 34.41 4.98 5.95
C THR A 13 33.35 5.78 6.70
N PHE A 14 32.46 5.10 7.41
CA PHE A 14 31.38 5.67 8.22
C PHE A 14 30.91 4.64 9.25
N VAL A 15 30.01 5.03 10.16
CA VAL A 15 29.47 4.12 11.18
C VAL A 15 28.03 3.72 10.83
N VAL A 16 27.71 2.43 10.92
CA VAL A 16 26.34 1.91 10.80
C VAL A 16 26.01 1.14 12.05
N ASP A 17 24.96 1.55 12.76
CA ASP A 17 24.45 0.86 13.96
C ASP A 17 25.53 0.57 15.02
N GLY A 18 26.50 1.48 15.13
CA GLY A 18 27.62 1.40 16.07
C GLY A 18 28.90 0.75 15.52
N GLU A 19 28.85 0.15 14.33
CA GLU A 19 29.98 -0.52 13.70
C GLU A 19 30.63 0.36 12.62
N GLU A 20 31.94 0.50 12.65
CA GLU A 20 32.68 1.17 11.58
C GLU A 20 32.76 0.26 10.34
N VAL A 21 32.33 0.79 9.19
CA VAL A 21 32.28 0.08 7.92
C VAL A 21 32.97 0.88 6.83
N SER A 22 33.41 0.20 5.77
CA SER A 22 34.06 0.83 4.62
C SER A 22 33.53 0.28 3.29
N VAL A 23 33.15 1.17 2.38
CA VAL A 23 32.61 0.82 1.05
C VAL A 23 33.31 1.58 -0.06
N PRO A 24 33.33 1.10 -1.32
CA PRO A 24 34.01 1.78 -2.41
C PRO A 24 33.24 3.03 -2.81
N ASP A 25 33.93 4.12 -3.17
CA ASP A 25 33.35 5.30 -3.79
C ASP A 25 33.10 5.06 -5.29
N ASN A 26 32.11 4.21 -5.57
CA ASN A 26 31.65 3.90 -6.93
C ASN A 26 30.34 4.63 -7.28
N GLY A 27 30.01 5.71 -6.56
CA GLY A 27 28.85 6.55 -6.84
C GLY A 27 27.48 6.00 -6.42
N VAL A 28 27.43 4.87 -5.71
CA VAL A 28 26.16 4.27 -5.25
C VAL A 28 25.43 5.11 -4.19
N SER A 29 24.14 4.84 -4.02
CA SER A 29 23.35 5.40 -2.92
C SER A 29 23.67 4.70 -1.60
N LEU A 30 23.35 5.36 -0.49
CA LEU A 30 23.45 4.79 0.85
C LEU A 30 22.60 3.52 0.96
N LEU A 31 21.40 3.47 0.37
CA LEU A 31 20.58 2.26 0.37
C LEU A 31 21.28 1.08 -0.32
N ALA A 32 21.91 1.31 -1.47
CA ALA A 32 22.62 0.27 -2.20
C ALA A 32 23.85 -0.24 -1.43
N ALA A 33 24.57 0.66 -0.74
CA ALA A 33 25.66 0.26 0.15
C ALA A 33 25.16 -0.57 1.35
N LEU A 34 24.09 -0.13 2.02
CA LEU A 34 23.50 -0.81 3.17
C LEU A 34 22.96 -2.20 2.81
N ARG A 35 22.03 -2.30 1.85
CA ARG A 35 21.37 -3.57 1.51
C ARG A 35 22.25 -4.53 0.71
N GLY A 36 23.16 -3.99 -0.10
CA GLY A 36 24.09 -4.76 -0.92
C GLY A 36 25.27 -5.23 -0.09
N ARG A 37 26.39 -4.49 -0.17
CA ARG A 37 27.68 -4.91 0.39
C ARG A 37 27.67 -5.14 1.90
N LEU A 38 26.86 -4.37 2.65
CA LEU A 38 26.81 -4.45 4.11
C LEU A 38 25.73 -5.41 4.64
N GLY A 39 24.81 -5.90 3.80
CA GLY A 39 23.74 -6.80 4.22
C GLY A 39 22.70 -6.22 5.19
N VAL A 40 22.70 -4.90 5.41
CA VAL A 40 21.78 -4.19 6.31
C VAL A 40 20.43 -3.97 5.61
N ARG A 41 19.43 -4.79 5.98
CA ARG A 41 18.12 -4.90 5.30
C ARG A 41 16.96 -4.21 6.00
N ALA A 42 17.19 -3.61 7.16
CA ALA A 42 16.18 -2.80 7.86
C ALA A 42 15.56 -1.70 6.97
N PRO A 43 16.35 -0.89 6.23
CA PRO A 43 15.80 0.08 5.28
C PRO A 43 15.20 -0.63 4.05
N LYS A 44 13.93 -0.38 3.75
CA LYS A 44 13.20 -1.10 2.69
C LYS A 44 13.24 -0.38 1.34
N ALA A 45 13.44 -1.15 0.26
CA ALA A 45 13.67 -0.61 -1.08
C ALA A 45 12.41 -0.37 -1.92
N GLY A 46 11.34 0.21 -1.35
CA GLY A 46 10.02 0.30 -2.02
C GLY A 46 10.00 0.98 -3.39
N CYS A 47 10.11 2.31 -3.46
CA CYS A 47 10.15 3.04 -4.73
C CYS A 47 11.57 3.25 -5.28
N ASN A 48 12.56 2.51 -4.80
CA ASN A 48 13.99 2.73 -5.10
C ASN A 48 14.23 2.76 -6.63
N PRO A 49 14.81 3.84 -7.20
CA PRO A 49 15.54 4.94 -6.55
C PRO A 49 14.80 6.29 -6.44
N GLN A 50 13.47 6.33 -6.58
CA GLN A 50 12.70 7.57 -6.72
C GLN A 50 12.73 8.50 -5.49
N GLY A 51 13.00 7.98 -4.30
CA GLY A 51 13.05 8.78 -3.06
C GLY A 51 11.70 9.28 -2.56
N GLN A 52 10.58 8.70 -2.99
CA GLN A 52 9.24 9.23 -2.76
C GLN A 52 8.43 8.51 -1.67
N CYS A 53 8.63 7.21 -1.44
CA CYS A 53 7.81 6.44 -0.49
C CYS A 53 8.28 6.51 0.98
N GLY A 54 9.52 6.93 1.24
CA GLY A 54 10.09 7.00 2.60
C GLY A 54 10.48 5.66 3.25
N CYS A 55 10.19 4.50 2.65
CA CYS A 55 10.47 3.18 3.25
C CYS A 55 11.94 2.92 3.61
N CYS A 56 12.87 3.56 2.90
CA CYS A 56 14.32 3.44 3.13
C CYS A 56 14.89 4.50 4.08
N THR A 57 14.05 5.15 4.89
CA THR A 57 14.49 6.20 5.81
C THR A 57 15.38 5.62 6.90
N VAL A 58 16.52 6.27 7.14
CA VAL A 58 17.46 6.01 8.23
C VAL A 58 17.76 7.34 8.95
N LEU A 59 18.39 7.29 10.12
CA LEU A 59 18.94 8.47 10.77
C LEU A 59 20.39 8.69 10.33
N VAL A 60 20.72 9.91 9.93
CA VAL A 60 22.09 10.37 9.65
C VAL A 60 22.42 11.44 10.66
N ASP A 61 23.35 11.16 11.57
CA ASP A 61 23.68 12.01 12.72
C ASP A 61 22.41 12.39 13.52
N GLY A 62 21.52 11.42 13.73
CA GLY A 62 20.23 11.60 14.42
C GLY A 62 19.11 12.25 13.59
N ALA A 63 19.36 12.66 12.34
CA ALA A 63 18.35 13.30 11.48
C ALA A 63 17.82 12.34 10.40
N PRO A 64 16.50 12.23 10.18
CA PRO A 64 15.93 11.28 9.23
C PRO A 64 16.24 11.66 7.77
N ARG A 65 16.75 10.70 6.99
CA ARG A 65 17.13 10.83 5.58
C ARG A 65 16.69 9.62 4.76
N VAL A 66 16.22 9.90 3.55
CA VAL A 66 15.86 8.88 2.55
C VAL A 66 17.15 8.35 1.90
N SER A 67 17.50 7.09 2.17
CA SER A 67 18.82 6.55 1.80
C SER A 67 18.98 6.23 0.31
N CYS A 68 17.90 5.95 -0.44
CA CYS A 68 18.01 5.57 -1.86
C CYS A 68 18.43 6.70 -2.80
N VAL A 69 18.24 7.96 -2.39
CA VAL A 69 18.67 9.16 -3.13
C VAL A 69 19.84 9.89 -2.47
N THR A 70 20.39 9.32 -1.38
CA THR A 70 21.53 9.90 -0.67
C THR A 70 22.82 9.25 -1.18
N PRO A 71 23.72 9.97 -1.87
CA PRO A 71 24.99 9.39 -2.33
C PRO A 71 25.88 9.01 -1.14
N VAL A 72 26.49 7.82 -1.18
CA VAL A 72 27.28 7.31 -0.05
C VAL A 72 28.50 8.19 0.27
N ARG A 73 29.10 8.84 -0.74
CA ARG A 73 30.17 9.83 -0.54
C ARG A 73 29.81 11.02 0.36
N ARG A 74 28.51 11.34 0.50
CA ARG A 74 28.05 12.39 1.43
C ARG A 74 27.97 11.93 2.88
N ILE A 75 28.24 10.65 3.14
CA ILE A 75 28.13 9.98 4.43
C ILE A 75 29.52 9.72 5.06
N ALA A 76 30.61 10.07 4.38
CA ALA A 76 31.97 9.91 4.92
C ALA A 76 32.11 10.48 6.34
N GLY A 77 32.54 9.64 7.28
CA GLY A 77 32.75 9.97 8.69
C GLY A 77 31.48 10.22 9.52
N ARG A 78 30.29 9.98 8.97
CA ARG A 78 29.00 10.20 9.66
C ARG A 78 28.49 8.94 10.36
N VAL A 79 27.52 9.12 11.24
CA VAL A 79 26.83 8.02 11.94
C VAL A 79 25.49 7.75 11.28
N ILE A 80 25.27 6.49 10.92
CA ILE A 80 24.03 5.98 10.36
C ILE A 80 23.39 5.07 11.40
N THR A 81 22.13 5.34 11.71
CA THR A 81 21.32 4.50 12.60
C THR A 81 20.07 4.06 11.84
N THR A 82 19.93 2.76 11.66
CA THR A 82 18.71 2.11 11.16
C THR A 82 17.74 1.84 12.30
N VAL A 83 16.59 1.23 12.03
CA VAL A 83 15.68 0.79 13.12
C VAL A 83 16.36 -0.22 14.03
N ASP A 84 17.29 -1.03 13.48
CA ASP A 84 18.03 -2.03 14.24
C ASP A 84 19.08 -1.39 15.15
N GLY A 85 19.64 -0.23 14.78
CA GLY A 85 20.60 0.51 15.60
C GLY A 85 20.00 1.41 16.67
N LEU A 86 18.66 1.50 16.76
CA LEU A 86 18.00 2.23 17.85
C LEU A 86 18.29 1.55 19.20
N ALA A 87 18.23 2.32 20.28
CA ALA A 87 18.32 1.78 21.63
C ALA A 87 17.20 0.74 21.83
N GLU A 88 17.49 -0.33 22.57
CA GLU A 88 16.56 -1.44 22.77
C GLU A 88 15.22 -0.97 23.35
N GLU A 89 15.25 -0.10 24.36
CA GLU A 89 14.05 0.51 24.95
C GLU A 89 13.22 1.28 23.92
N ASP A 90 13.86 1.99 22.98
CA ASP A 90 13.13 2.72 21.94
C ASP A 90 12.51 1.75 20.91
N ARG A 91 13.21 0.66 20.56
CA ARG A 91 12.67 -0.39 19.66
C ARG A 91 11.46 -1.08 20.27
N GLU A 92 11.54 -1.45 21.55
CA GLU A 92 10.43 -2.05 22.30
C GLU A 92 9.25 -1.08 22.39
N ARG A 93 9.51 0.17 22.77
CA ARG A 93 8.49 1.21 22.89
C ARG A 93 7.73 1.44 21.57
N TRP A 94 8.45 1.51 20.45
CA TRP A 94 7.82 1.64 19.13
C TRP A 94 7.04 0.39 18.73
N SER A 95 7.59 -0.80 19.00
CA SER A 95 6.95 -2.08 18.69
C SER A 95 5.65 -2.26 19.46
N ASP A 96 5.67 -2.03 20.78
CA ASP A 96 4.51 -2.12 21.64
C ASP A 96 3.42 -1.13 21.23
N ALA A 97 3.79 0.12 20.93
CA ALA A 97 2.83 1.14 20.54
C ALA A 97 2.16 0.85 19.20
N LEU A 98 2.92 0.39 18.21
CA LEU A 98 2.37 0.02 16.90
C LEU A 98 1.53 -1.26 16.97
N LEU A 99 1.91 -2.24 17.81
CA LEU A 99 1.10 -3.43 18.03
C LEU A 99 -0.21 -3.10 18.74
N ALA A 100 -0.18 -2.27 19.78
CA ALA A 100 -1.36 -1.90 20.57
C ALA A 100 -2.40 -1.10 19.78
N THR A 101 -1.97 -0.38 18.74
CA THR A 101 -2.84 0.46 17.90
C THR A 101 -3.19 -0.18 16.56
N GLY A 102 -2.49 -1.25 16.17
CA GLY A 102 -2.57 -1.80 14.83
C GLY A 102 -1.89 -0.90 13.79
N GLY A 103 -0.91 -0.10 14.19
CA GLY A 103 -0.15 0.83 13.33
C GLY A 103 0.82 0.14 12.36
N SER A 104 0.89 -1.19 12.35
CA SER A 104 1.65 -1.99 11.39
C SER A 104 0.82 -3.18 10.90
N GLN A 105 0.40 -3.13 9.63
CA GLN A 105 -0.26 -4.25 8.94
C GLN A 105 0.80 -5.05 8.16
N CYS A 106 1.00 -4.76 6.86
CA CYS A 106 2.03 -5.45 6.08
C CYS A 106 3.46 -5.25 6.64
N GLY A 107 3.73 -4.13 7.31
CA GLY A 107 5.01 -3.82 7.95
C GLY A 107 6.08 -3.19 7.06
N PHE A 108 5.90 -3.14 5.74
CA PHE A 108 6.99 -2.76 4.84
C PHE A 108 7.44 -1.30 4.97
N CYS A 109 6.53 -0.37 5.24
CA CYS A 109 6.88 1.04 5.49
C CYS A 109 7.34 1.30 6.93
N THR A 110 7.05 0.40 7.86
CA THR A 110 7.12 0.64 9.30
C THR A 110 8.53 1.00 9.79
N PRO A 111 9.62 0.31 9.40
CA PRO A 111 10.98 0.68 9.83
C PRO A 111 11.36 2.12 9.51
N GLY A 112 11.03 2.58 8.29
CA GLY A 112 11.31 3.95 7.86
C GLY A 112 10.47 4.96 8.62
N ILE A 113 9.21 4.64 8.93
CA ILE A 113 8.31 5.49 9.73
C ILE A 113 8.84 5.60 11.16
N VAL A 114 9.29 4.50 11.78
CA VAL A 114 9.90 4.51 13.11
C VAL A 114 11.13 5.42 13.12
N CYS A 115 12.07 5.28 12.19
CA CYS A 115 13.23 6.19 12.10
C CYS A 115 12.81 7.65 11.91
N ARG A 116 11.77 7.92 11.11
CA ARG A 116 11.27 9.29 10.88
C ARG A 116 10.71 9.91 12.16
N LEU A 117 9.84 9.18 12.85
CA LEU A 117 9.19 9.64 14.07
C LEU A 117 10.18 9.71 15.23
N GLU A 118 11.17 8.81 15.30
CA GLU A 118 12.24 8.89 16.27
C GLU A 118 13.09 10.16 16.11
N GLY A 119 13.40 10.53 14.86
CA GLY A 119 14.03 11.81 14.55
C GLY A 119 13.18 13.06 14.86
N LEU A 120 11.85 12.89 15.00
CA LEU A 120 10.93 13.93 15.46
C LEU A 120 10.86 13.97 17.00
N ARG A 121 10.85 12.80 17.65
CA ARG A 121 10.84 12.62 19.10
C ARG A 121 12.10 13.18 19.74
N SER A 122 13.27 12.97 19.14
CA SER A 122 14.56 13.49 19.62
C SER A 122 14.63 15.02 19.70
N LYS A 123 13.68 15.73 19.06
CA LYS A 123 13.51 17.18 19.14
C LYS A 123 12.56 17.63 20.25
N ASN A 124 12.09 16.71 21.10
CA ASN A 124 11.09 16.93 22.15
C ASN A 124 9.77 17.53 21.61
N THR A 125 9.32 17.04 20.45
CA THR A 125 8.03 17.43 19.87
C THR A 125 6.89 17.02 20.81
N ALA A 126 5.94 17.93 21.07
CA ALA A 126 4.82 17.68 21.97
C ALA A 126 3.84 16.65 21.40
N VAL A 127 3.11 15.96 22.29
CA VAL A 127 2.12 14.92 21.93
C VAL A 127 1.00 15.48 21.05
N ASP A 128 0.58 16.71 21.34
CA ASP A 128 -0.57 17.39 20.73
C ASP A 128 -0.24 18.13 19.43
N ASP A 129 1.04 18.20 19.02
CA ASP A 129 1.46 18.78 17.74
C ASP A 129 1.28 17.77 16.59
N LEU A 130 0.02 17.38 16.34
CA LEU A 130 -0.34 16.48 15.24
C LEU A 130 0.09 17.03 13.87
N ASP A 131 0.13 18.35 13.71
CA ASP A 131 0.62 18.99 12.49
C ASP A 131 2.11 18.70 12.24
N ALA A 132 2.94 18.67 13.29
CA ALA A 132 4.35 18.27 13.15
C ALA A 132 4.48 16.79 12.78
N VAL A 133 3.65 15.92 13.35
CA VAL A 133 3.61 14.50 13.01
C VAL A 133 3.24 14.33 11.54
N ASP A 134 2.20 15.02 11.08
CA ASP A 134 1.75 14.97 9.69
C ASP A 134 2.78 15.52 8.71
N ARG A 135 3.46 16.62 9.04
CA ARG A 135 4.59 17.12 8.25
C ARG A 135 5.75 16.12 8.18
N ALA A 136 6.03 15.40 9.26
CA ALA A 136 7.06 14.36 9.26
C ALA A 136 6.64 13.14 8.39
N LEU A 137 5.38 12.71 8.53
CA LEU A 137 4.80 11.59 7.77
C LEU A 137 4.54 11.93 6.30
N ALA A 138 4.46 13.20 5.91
CA ALA A 138 4.32 13.61 4.50
C ALA A 138 5.43 13.06 3.58
N ALA A 139 6.61 12.76 4.15
CA ALA A 139 7.72 12.12 3.45
C ALA A 139 7.55 10.60 3.24
N HIS A 140 6.49 10.00 3.81
CA HIS A 140 6.18 8.58 3.72
C HIS A 140 4.93 8.32 2.90
N LEU A 141 4.84 7.10 2.39
CA LEU A 141 3.60 6.50 1.91
C LEU A 141 3.30 5.28 2.77
N CYS A 142 2.04 5.12 3.14
CA CYS A 142 1.49 3.91 3.73
C CYS A 142 0.18 3.62 3.00
N ARG A 143 0.02 2.40 2.50
CA ARG A 143 -1.17 1.99 1.74
C ARG A 143 -2.21 1.26 2.60
N CYS A 144 -1.79 0.75 3.77
CA CYS A 144 -2.58 -0.24 4.51
C CYS A 144 -3.29 0.35 5.74
N THR A 145 -2.66 1.23 6.51
CA THR A 145 -3.12 1.57 7.87
C THR A 145 -4.07 2.75 7.95
N GLY A 146 -4.19 3.53 6.88
CA GLY A 146 -4.91 4.81 6.90
C GLY A 146 -4.37 5.83 7.88
N TRP A 147 -3.09 5.77 8.26
CA TRP A 147 -2.34 6.74 9.07
C TRP A 147 -2.80 6.97 10.52
N GLN A 148 -4.10 6.86 10.84
CA GLN A 148 -4.64 7.14 12.16
C GLN A 148 -4.00 6.28 13.25
N THR A 149 -3.87 4.97 13.01
CA THR A 149 -3.26 4.04 13.98
C THR A 149 -1.77 4.35 14.21
N ILE A 150 -1.06 4.89 13.20
CA ILE A 150 0.34 5.34 13.34
C ILE A 150 0.41 6.61 14.19
N ARG A 151 -0.52 7.56 14.02
CA ARG A 151 -0.62 8.76 14.89
C ARG A 151 -0.96 8.38 16.33
N GLU A 152 -1.85 7.42 16.53
CA GLU A 152 -2.17 6.87 17.85
C GLU A 152 -0.92 6.27 18.51
N ALA A 153 -0.11 5.52 17.75
CA ALA A 153 1.16 4.97 18.23
C ALA A 153 2.16 6.07 18.62
N TRP A 154 2.30 7.13 17.81
CA TRP A 154 3.10 8.31 18.17
C TRP A 154 2.68 8.89 19.53
N SER A 155 1.38 9.13 19.71
CA SER A 155 0.85 9.70 20.96
C SER A 155 1.17 8.82 22.18
N MET A 156 1.12 7.49 22.01
CA MET A 156 1.53 6.56 23.06
C MET A 156 3.03 6.64 23.39
N VAL A 157 3.89 6.64 22.37
CA VAL A 157 5.35 6.70 22.53
C VAL A 157 5.78 7.97 23.27
N VAL A 158 5.19 9.12 22.92
CA VAL A 158 5.59 10.43 23.47
C VAL A 158 4.98 10.70 24.84
N SER A 159 3.74 10.26 25.08
CA SER A 159 3.12 10.41 26.40
C SER A 159 3.70 9.47 27.47
N GLY A 160 4.46 8.44 27.07
CA GLY A 160 4.94 7.40 27.97
C GLY A 160 3.79 6.57 28.58
N SER A 161 2.60 6.64 27.98
CA SER A 161 1.45 5.85 28.44
C SER A 161 1.75 4.37 28.24
N SER A 162 1.95 3.64 29.34
CA SER A 162 2.10 2.19 29.31
C SER A 162 0.75 1.55 29.01
N VAL A 163 0.38 1.47 27.74
CA VAL A 163 -0.75 0.63 27.29
C VAL A 163 -0.49 -0.85 27.54
N VAL A 164 0.75 -1.21 27.92
CA VAL A 164 1.06 -2.47 28.58
C VAL A 164 0.07 -2.77 29.73
N GLU A 165 -0.47 -1.78 30.44
CA GLU A 165 -1.50 -2.02 31.49
C GLU A 165 -2.94 -2.19 30.95
N ARG A 166 -3.27 -1.67 29.76
CA ARG A 166 -4.61 -1.81 29.15
C ARG A 166 -4.73 -3.00 28.21
N ALA A 167 -3.64 -3.45 27.61
CA ALA A 167 -3.55 -4.68 26.81
C ALA A 167 -3.34 -5.95 27.67
N ARG A 168 -3.16 -5.79 29.00
CA ARG A 168 -2.94 -6.88 29.97
C ARG A 168 -4.22 -7.38 30.66
N GLY A 169 -5.40 -6.87 30.30
CA GLY A 169 -6.66 -7.39 30.85
C GLY A 169 -6.89 -8.85 30.49
N GLU A 170 -6.47 -9.24 29.28
CA GLU A 170 -6.31 -10.61 28.78
C GLU A 170 -5.06 -10.59 27.89
N GLU A 171 -4.16 -11.57 28.02
CA GLU A 171 -2.96 -11.67 27.20
C GLU A 171 -3.38 -11.76 25.72
N ARG A 172 -3.19 -10.67 24.96
CA ARG A 172 -3.61 -10.59 23.56
C ARG A 172 -3.02 -11.77 22.77
N ASN A 173 -3.89 -12.54 22.11
CA ASN A 173 -3.46 -13.68 21.30
C ASN A 173 -2.99 -13.22 19.91
N PHE A 174 -1.68 -13.23 19.67
CA PHE A 174 -1.10 -12.84 18.39
C PHE A 174 -1.34 -13.84 17.25
N ASP A 175 -1.69 -15.09 17.56
CA ASP A 175 -2.10 -16.06 16.53
C ASP A 175 -3.47 -15.69 15.97
N ASP A 176 -4.42 -15.31 16.84
CA ASP A 176 -5.74 -14.81 16.42
C ASP A 176 -5.61 -13.46 15.70
N ALA A 177 -4.72 -12.59 16.14
CA ALA A 177 -4.39 -11.34 15.43
C ALA A 177 -3.85 -11.61 14.02
N SER A 178 -2.93 -12.56 13.88
CA SER A 178 -2.36 -12.98 12.59
C SER A 178 -3.39 -13.64 11.69
N ARG A 179 -4.26 -14.49 12.25
CA ARG A 179 -5.40 -15.09 11.54
C ARG A 179 -6.37 -14.01 11.06
N ARG A 180 -6.71 -13.03 11.91
CA ARG A 180 -7.56 -11.89 11.53
C ARG A 180 -6.95 -11.09 10.38
N ALA A 181 -5.65 -10.78 10.46
CA ALA A 181 -4.93 -10.06 9.41
C ALA A 181 -4.91 -10.87 8.09
N THR A 182 -4.76 -12.20 8.18
CA THR A 182 -4.75 -13.09 7.01
C THR A 182 -6.11 -13.11 6.30
N ILE A 183 -7.22 -13.18 7.05
CA ILE A 183 -8.57 -13.12 6.48
C ILE A 183 -8.81 -11.75 5.81
N GLU A 184 -8.40 -10.65 6.44
CA GLU A 184 -8.58 -9.31 5.84
C GLU A 184 -7.69 -9.05 4.63
N GLY A 185 -6.47 -9.60 4.63
CA GLY A 185 -5.48 -9.39 3.56
C GLY A 185 -5.53 -10.41 2.43
N HIS A 186 -6.38 -11.44 2.52
CA HIS A 186 -6.44 -12.61 1.61
C HIS A 186 -5.07 -13.24 1.32
N SER A 187 -4.14 -13.12 2.27
CA SER A 187 -2.74 -13.52 2.13
C SER A 187 -2.17 -13.78 3.51
N THR A 188 -1.20 -14.68 3.61
CA THR A 188 -0.54 -14.97 4.89
C THR A 188 0.03 -13.70 5.49
N GLN A 189 -0.34 -13.43 6.75
CA GLN A 189 0.19 -12.30 7.50
C GLN A 189 0.46 -12.67 8.95
N GLN A 190 1.47 -12.02 9.50
CA GLN A 190 1.86 -12.11 10.90
C GLN A 190 1.65 -10.76 11.59
N VAL A 191 1.27 -10.81 12.86
CA VAL A 191 1.20 -9.65 13.73
C VAL A 191 2.18 -9.87 14.88
N SER A 192 3.33 -9.20 14.81
CA SER A 192 4.41 -9.34 15.79
C SER A 192 5.33 -8.12 15.81
N ALA A 193 6.17 -8.03 16.85
CA ALA A 193 7.21 -7.00 16.93
C ALA A 193 8.20 -7.11 15.76
N ASP A 194 8.48 -8.33 15.28
CA ASP A 194 9.35 -8.55 14.12
C ASP A 194 8.82 -7.85 12.87
N VAL A 195 7.50 -7.88 12.63
CA VAL A 195 6.91 -7.15 11.49
C VAL A 195 7.11 -5.64 11.62
N VAL A 196 6.98 -5.09 12.84
CA VAL A 196 7.22 -3.67 13.12
C VAL A 196 8.67 -3.28 12.85
N LEU A 197 9.61 -4.12 13.30
CA LEU A 197 11.05 -3.92 13.14
C LEU A 197 11.58 -4.30 11.75
N GLY A 198 10.68 -4.62 10.80
CA GLY A 198 11.05 -4.91 9.42
C GLY A 198 11.60 -6.33 9.19
N ARG A 199 11.39 -7.24 10.13
CA ARG A 199 11.74 -8.67 10.06
C ARG A 199 10.55 -9.54 9.65
N GLY A 200 9.57 -8.97 8.95
CA GLY A 200 8.38 -9.68 8.46
C GLY A 200 8.63 -10.72 7.36
N GLY A 201 9.88 -11.03 7.00
CA GLY A 201 10.16 -12.08 6.02
C GLY A 201 9.93 -11.70 4.56
N PHE A 202 9.93 -10.41 4.22
CA PHE A 202 9.83 -9.92 2.84
C PHE A 202 10.86 -10.59 1.93
N SER A 203 10.47 -10.87 0.70
CA SER A 203 11.24 -11.74 -0.19
C SER A 203 12.65 -11.22 -0.48
N GLU A 204 12.76 -9.91 -0.75
CA GLU A 204 14.06 -9.28 -1.01
C GLU A 204 15.00 -9.31 0.21
N ASP A 205 14.43 -9.40 1.41
CA ASP A 205 15.16 -9.39 2.68
C ASP A 205 15.62 -10.79 3.13
N THR A 206 15.07 -11.87 2.55
CA THR A 206 15.42 -13.25 2.91
C THR A 206 16.40 -13.91 1.94
N ALA A 207 16.65 -13.30 0.78
CA ALA A 207 17.59 -13.82 -0.21
C ALA A 207 19.02 -14.01 0.36
N PRO A 208 19.79 -15.03 -0.08
CA PRO A 208 21.21 -15.16 0.24
C PRO A 208 22.01 -13.91 -0.17
N LEU A 209 22.99 -13.49 0.64
CA LEU A 209 23.77 -12.26 0.40
C LEU A 209 24.63 -12.31 -0.86
N ASP A 210 25.04 -13.52 -1.27
CA ASP A 210 25.83 -13.80 -2.45
C ASP A 210 24.97 -14.10 -3.70
N SER A 211 23.65 -13.87 -3.64
CA SER A 211 22.78 -14.04 -4.81
C SER A 211 23.12 -13.04 -5.91
N LEU A 212 23.14 -13.50 -7.15
CA LEU A 212 23.09 -12.61 -8.32
C LEU A 212 21.72 -11.92 -8.37
N VAL A 213 21.66 -10.75 -8.99
CA VAL A 213 20.45 -9.93 -9.10
C VAL A 213 19.96 -9.90 -10.54
N ALA A 214 18.69 -10.23 -10.75
CA ALA A 214 18.04 -10.16 -12.04
C ALA A 214 16.98 -9.04 -12.07
N VAL A 215 16.99 -8.25 -13.15
CA VAL A 215 15.97 -7.21 -13.43
C VAL A 215 15.51 -7.31 -14.88
N PRO A 216 14.28 -6.88 -15.24
CA PRO A 216 13.83 -6.93 -16.63
C PRO A 216 14.68 -6.04 -17.53
N ASP A 217 14.95 -6.45 -18.76
CA ASP A 217 15.71 -5.66 -19.74
C ASP A 217 14.86 -4.62 -20.50
N GLY A 218 13.53 -4.73 -20.43
CA GLY A 218 12.58 -3.86 -21.15
C GLY A 218 12.18 -4.38 -22.54
N GLU A 219 12.74 -5.50 -22.99
CA GLU A 219 12.48 -6.17 -24.27
C GLU A 219 11.90 -7.58 -24.08
N GLY A 220 11.48 -7.92 -22.85
CA GLY A 220 10.89 -9.20 -22.48
C GLY A 220 11.90 -10.22 -21.92
N GLY A 221 13.16 -9.85 -21.78
CA GLY A 221 14.21 -10.65 -21.15
C GLY A 221 14.66 -10.10 -19.80
N TRP A 222 15.81 -10.59 -19.34
CA TRP A 222 16.36 -10.32 -18.01
C TRP A 222 17.85 -10.05 -18.07
N VAL A 223 18.29 -9.04 -17.33
CA VAL A 223 19.71 -8.77 -17.08
C VAL A 223 20.07 -9.28 -15.70
N VAL A 224 21.13 -10.09 -15.63
CA VAL A 224 21.70 -10.64 -14.39
C VAL A 224 23.06 -10.02 -14.11
N ALA A 225 23.30 -9.57 -12.87
CA ALA A 225 24.58 -9.01 -12.43
C ALA A 225 24.83 -9.24 -10.94
N ASP A 226 26.03 -8.90 -10.45
CA ASP A 226 26.42 -9.08 -9.04
C ASP A 226 25.70 -8.13 -8.07
N SER A 227 25.13 -7.03 -8.59
CA SER A 227 24.42 -6.06 -7.78
C SER A 227 23.21 -5.47 -8.49
N LEU A 228 22.23 -5.01 -7.72
CA LEU A 228 21.04 -4.32 -8.26
C LEU A 228 21.42 -3.06 -9.05
N THR A 229 22.44 -2.33 -8.60
CA THR A 229 22.93 -1.13 -9.30
C THR A 229 23.48 -1.49 -10.68
N GLU A 230 24.29 -2.52 -10.76
CA GLU A 230 24.89 -2.98 -12.01
C GLU A 230 23.84 -3.56 -12.95
N ALA A 231 22.95 -4.44 -12.45
CA ALA A 231 21.87 -5.03 -13.23
C ALA A 231 20.98 -3.94 -13.86
N ARG A 232 20.62 -2.91 -13.10
CA ARG A 232 19.85 -1.76 -13.60
C ARG A 232 20.61 -0.93 -14.63
N ALA A 233 21.91 -0.72 -14.43
CA ALA A 233 22.73 0.03 -15.38
C ALA A 233 22.86 -0.72 -16.72
N LEU A 234 23.10 -2.03 -16.67
CA LEU A 234 23.18 -2.91 -17.83
C LEU A 234 21.83 -3.02 -18.57
N ALA A 235 20.72 -3.10 -17.83
CA ALA A 235 19.37 -3.05 -18.38
C ALA A 235 18.94 -1.67 -18.90
N GLY A 236 19.82 -0.65 -18.82
CA GLY A 236 19.48 0.71 -19.26
C GLY A 236 18.31 1.34 -18.49
N LYS A 237 18.05 0.92 -17.24
CA LYS A 237 16.90 1.40 -16.46
C LYS A 237 17.02 2.90 -16.21
N VAL A 238 16.01 3.63 -16.67
CA VAL A 238 15.85 5.06 -16.39
C VAL A 238 14.69 5.23 -15.42
N GLN A 239 14.92 6.01 -14.36
CA GLN A 239 13.87 6.33 -13.41
C GLN A 239 12.71 7.06 -14.10
N GLY A 240 11.50 6.55 -13.89
CA GLY A 240 10.28 7.15 -14.40
C GLY A 240 10.03 8.54 -13.80
N ARG A 241 9.27 9.35 -14.54
CA ARG A 241 8.81 10.67 -14.10
C ARG A 241 7.29 10.70 -14.11
N HIS A 242 6.72 11.65 -13.38
CA HIS A 242 5.30 11.95 -13.45
C HIS A 242 5.02 12.74 -14.73
N GLY A 243 3.95 12.35 -15.44
CA GLY A 243 3.38 13.12 -16.53
C GLY A 243 2.69 14.40 -16.05
N THR A 244 2.17 15.18 -16.98
CA THR A 244 1.35 16.38 -16.70
C THR A 244 -0.11 16.18 -17.06
N THR A 245 -0.45 15.03 -17.65
CA THR A 245 -1.81 14.65 -18.03
C THR A 245 -2.59 14.29 -16.76
N SER A 246 -3.88 14.60 -16.75
CA SER A 246 -4.78 14.16 -15.68
C SER A 246 -5.40 12.81 -16.03
N PRO A 247 -5.64 11.93 -15.05
CA PRO A 247 -6.36 10.68 -15.27
C PRO A 247 -7.79 10.95 -15.76
N GLU A 248 -8.21 10.27 -16.83
CA GLU A 248 -9.58 10.33 -17.35
C GLU A 248 -10.15 8.91 -17.53
N PRO A 249 -11.42 8.66 -17.15
CA PRO A 249 -12.07 7.38 -17.42
C PRO A 249 -12.20 7.09 -18.93
N PRO A 250 -11.66 5.97 -19.45
CA PRO A 250 -11.60 5.70 -20.89
C PRO A 250 -12.93 5.20 -21.49
N LEU A 251 -13.86 4.74 -20.66
CA LEU A 251 -15.13 4.17 -21.13
C LEU A 251 -16.22 5.24 -21.21
N ALA A 252 -17.02 5.21 -22.28
CA ALA A 252 -18.23 5.99 -22.39
C ALA A 252 -19.38 5.34 -21.59
N LEU A 253 -20.26 6.17 -21.02
CA LEU A 253 -21.46 5.69 -20.34
C LEU A 253 -22.32 4.81 -21.26
N PRO A 254 -23.00 3.78 -20.71
CA PRO A 254 -24.00 3.05 -21.45
C PRO A 254 -25.19 3.95 -21.83
N GLU A 255 -25.79 3.69 -22.99
CA GLU A 255 -26.98 4.42 -23.44
C GLU A 255 -28.18 4.10 -22.55
N GLY A 256 -28.92 5.12 -22.13
CA GLY A 256 -30.12 4.95 -21.32
C GLY A 256 -30.41 6.15 -20.42
N GLU A 257 -31.59 6.12 -19.78
CA GLU A 257 -31.91 7.00 -18.66
C GLU A 257 -31.53 6.28 -17.36
N TRP A 258 -30.74 6.96 -16.54
CA TRP A 258 -30.11 6.40 -15.34
C TRP A 258 -30.40 7.29 -14.13
N GLU A 259 -30.62 6.65 -12.99
CA GLU A 259 -30.78 7.33 -11.70
C GLU A 259 -29.42 7.80 -11.18
N LEU A 260 -28.41 6.93 -11.30
CA LEU A 260 -27.02 7.22 -10.98
C LEU A 260 -26.12 6.67 -12.09
N THR A 261 -25.01 7.36 -12.33
CA THR A 261 -23.99 6.97 -13.31
C THR A 261 -22.61 7.10 -12.70
N MET A 262 -21.69 6.21 -13.06
CA MET A 262 -20.31 6.23 -12.59
C MET A 262 -19.35 5.88 -13.72
N ARG A 263 -18.19 6.54 -13.74
CA ARG A 263 -17.04 6.17 -14.55
C ARG A 263 -15.76 6.18 -13.72
N THR A 264 -14.99 5.11 -13.77
CA THR A 264 -13.70 4.99 -13.08
C THR A 264 -12.57 4.85 -14.10
N GLY A 265 -11.41 5.43 -13.79
CA GLY A 265 -10.19 5.26 -14.58
C GLY A 265 -9.34 4.07 -14.14
N TRP A 266 -8.15 3.99 -14.72
CA TRP A 266 -7.11 3.04 -14.33
C TRP A 266 -6.60 3.37 -12.93
N VAL A 267 -6.48 2.37 -12.05
CA VAL A 267 -5.96 2.57 -10.68
C VAL A 267 -4.89 1.54 -10.36
N GLU A 268 -3.77 2.05 -9.84
CA GLU A 268 -2.66 1.25 -9.33
C GLU A 268 -2.90 0.81 -7.88
N PRO A 269 -2.79 -0.50 -7.57
CA PRO A 269 -2.89 -0.99 -6.19
C PRO A 269 -1.92 -0.32 -5.20
N ALA A 270 -0.76 0.15 -5.69
CA ALA A 270 0.19 1.00 -4.96
C ALA A 270 0.78 0.34 -3.69
N TYR A 271 0.89 -0.99 -3.66
CA TYR A 271 1.61 -1.70 -2.62
C TYR A 271 3.11 -1.36 -2.67
N LEU A 272 3.77 -1.31 -1.50
CA LEU A 272 5.13 -0.73 -1.39
C LEU A 272 6.26 -1.71 -1.67
N GLU A 273 6.11 -2.97 -1.28
CA GLU A 273 7.06 -4.03 -1.61
C GLU A 273 6.86 -4.40 -3.08
N THR A 274 7.74 -3.99 -3.98
CA THR A 274 7.65 -4.43 -5.38
C THR A 274 7.79 -5.95 -5.49
N ASP A 275 7.38 -6.51 -6.62
CA ASP A 275 7.53 -7.92 -6.90
C ASP A 275 8.98 -8.34 -6.80
N ALA A 276 9.24 -9.27 -5.91
CA ALA A 276 10.55 -9.86 -5.72
C ALA A 276 10.40 -11.32 -5.34
N SER A 277 11.34 -12.12 -5.82
CA SER A 277 11.50 -13.52 -5.46
C SER A 277 12.98 -13.89 -5.54
N TRP A 278 13.36 -14.99 -4.93
CA TRP A 278 14.69 -15.56 -5.09
C TRP A 278 14.61 -17.08 -5.05
N CYS A 279 15.61 -17.73 -5.63
CA CYS A 279 15.70 -19.20 -5.66
C CYS A 279 17.17 -19.65 -5.65
N GLU A 280 17.46 -20.76 -4.97
CA GLU A 280 18.73 -21.48 -5.12
C GLU A 280 18.66 -22.44 -6.33
N PRO A 281 19.81 -22.84 -6.91
CA PRO A 281 19.83 -23.78 -8.02
C PRO A 281 19.17 -25.12 -7.64
N GLY A 282 18.08 -25.47 -8.34
CA GLY A 282 17.31 -26.69 -8.08
C GLY A 282 16.41 -26.64 -6.85
N GLY A 283 16.25 -25.46 -6.22
CA GLY A 283 15.29 -25.24 -5.14
C GLY A 283 13.91 -24.80 -5.62
N GLU A 284 13.04 -24.51 -4.65
CA GLU A 284 11.75 -23.85 -4.89
C GLU A 284 11.88 -22.34 -4.69
N PRO A 285 11.21 -21.50 -5.49
CA PRO A 285 11.30 -20.06 -5.35
C PRO A 285 10.58 -19.57 -4.10
N PHE A 286 11.18 -18.57 -3.45
CA PHE A 286 10.57 -17.92 -2.30
C PHE A 286 9.38 -17.06 -2.73
N THR A 287 8.28 -17.09 -1.98
CA THR A 287 7.06 -16.36 -2.34
C THR A 287 7.27 -14.84 -2.37
N SER A 288 6.61 -14.16 -3.31
CA SER A 288 6.58 -12.69 -3.41
C SER A 288 5.57 -12.03 -2.45
N LEU A 289 4.83 -12.86 -1.69
CA LEU A 289 3.75 -12.51 -0.78
C LEU A 289 3.99 -13.11 0.62
N ALA A 290 5.22 -13.00 1.12
CA ALA A 290 5.61 -13.63 2.39
C ALA A 290 4.87 -13.05 3.61
N ASN A 291 4.85 -11.72 3.75
CA ASN A 291 4.06 -11.04 4.77
C ASN A 291 3.47 -9.75 4.22
N GLY A 292 2.15 -9.68 4.25
CA GLY A 292 1.41 -8.54 3.73
C GLY A 292 0.95 -8.74 2.29
N GLY A 293 -0.32 -8.47 2.06
CA GLY A 293 -0.92 -8.56 0.74
C GLY A 293 -0.50 -7.41 -0.18
N ALA A 294 -0.62 -7.63 -1.48
CA ALA A 294 -0.46 -6.63 -2.52
C ALA A 294 -1.81 -6.11 -3.06
N PHE A 295 -2.89 -6.32 -2.30
CA PHE A 295 -4.27 -5.98 -2.71
C PHE A 295 -4.65 -6.63 -4.05
N GLY A 296 -4.18 -7.88 -4.26
CA GLY A 296 -4.31 -8.61 -5.52
C GLY A 296 -3.19 -8.35 -6.54
N GLY A 297 -2.43 -7.26 -6.41
CA GLY A 297 -1.50 -6.79 -7.44
C GLY A 297 -0.27 -7.65 -7.72
N LYS A 298 -0.08 -8.75 -6.98
CA LYS A 298 1.01 -9.73 -7.15
C LYS A 298 0.50 -11.14 -7.45
N SER A 299 -0.81 -11.37 -7.62
CA SER A 299 -1.34 -12.73 -7.75
C SER A 299 -0.84 -13.46 -9.02
N THR A 300 -0.55 -12.70 -10.08
CA THR A 300 -0.13 -13.21 -11.40
C THR A 300 1.35 -12.99 -11.70
N THR A 301 2.15 -12.58 -10.72
CA THR A 301 3.57 -12.25 -10.93
C THR A 301 4.40 -13.49 -11.26
N ASN A 302 5.34 -13.36 -12.21
CA ASN A 302 6.19 -14.46 -12.67
C ASN A 302 7.59 -14.46 -12.05
N VAL A 303 7.90 -13.50 -11.15
CA VAL A 303 9.26 -13.34 -10.60
C VAL A 303 9.83 -14.59 -9.94
N GLY A 304 8.98 -15.43 -9.34
CA GLY A 304 9.40 -16.71 -8.75
C GLY A 304 9.79 -17.75 -9.78
N GLN A 305 9.03 -17.88 -10.87
CA GLN A 305 9.38 -18.76 -11.98
C GLN A 305 10.72 -18.34 -12.59
N VAL A 306 10.89 -17.05 -12.86
CA VAL A 306 12.12 -16.48 -13.41
C VAL A 306 13.31 -16.72 -12.47
N ALA A 307 13.13 -16.53 -11.16
CA ALA A 307 14.20 -16.76 -10.19
C ALA A 307 14.70 -18.20 -10.24
N ARG A 308 13.79 -19.18 -10.34
CA ARG A 308 14.12 -20.60 -10.46
C ARG A 308 14.87 -20.92 -11.76
N GLU A 309 14.37 -20.42 -12.88
CA GLU A 309 14.96 -20.67 -14.21
C GLU A 309 16.38 -20.10 -14.30
N LEU A 310 16.57 -18.84 -13.90
CA LEU A 310 17.88 -18.20 -13.90
C LEU A 310 18.83 -18.83 -12.87
N ALA A 311 18.35 -19.23 -11.69
CA ALA A 311 19.21 -19.88 -10.70
C ALA A 311 19.76 -21.22 -11.21
N TYR A 312 18.94 -21.96 -11.95
CA TYR A 312 19.38 -23.18 -12.63
C TYR A 312 20.43 -22.90 -13.71
N GLU A 313 20.22 -21.89 -14.56
CA GLU A 313 21.14 -21.51 -15.63
C GLU A 313 22.50 -21.04 -15.10
N HIS A 314 22.49 -20.14 -14.12
CA HIS A 314 23.69 -19.53 -13.55
C HIS A 314 24.39 -20.41 -12.51
N ARG A 315 23.74 -21.48 -12.02
CA ARG A 315 24.23 -22.35 -10.93
C ARG A 315 24.61 -21.57 -9.67
N GLN A 316 23.87 -20.51 -9.40
CA GLN A 316 24.01 -19.65 -8.23
C GLN A 316 22.62 -19.17 -7.81
N ALA A 317 22.43 -18.79 -6.56
CA ALA A 317 21.18 -18.18 -6.13
C ALA A 317 20.90 -16.91 -6.95
N ILE A 318 19.67 -16.75 -7.42
CA ILE A 318 19.22 -15.57 -8.16
C ILE A 318 18.11 -14.91 -7.38
N ARG A 319 18.23 -13.60 -7.20
CA ARG A 319 17.18 -12.73 -6.69
C ARG A 319 16.63 -11.86 -7.82
N VAL A 320 15.37 -12.05 -8.15
CA VAL A 320 14.63 -11.27 -9.15
C VAL A 320 13.92 -10.12 -8.44
N VAL A 321 14.07 -8.89 -8.94
CA VAL A 321 13.43 -7.71 -8.36
C VAL A 321 12.90 -6.79 -9.45
N LEU A 322 11.61 -6.49 -9.40
CA LEU A 322 10.99 -5.45 -10.24
C LEU A 322 11.27 -4.06 -9.66
N SER A 323 11.55 -3.10 -10.53
CA SER A 323 11.49 -1.68 -10.16
C SER A 323 10.04 -1.22 -9.99
N ARG A 324 9.84 -0.04 -9.39
CA ARG A 324 8.49 0.53 -9.28
C ARG A 324 7.88 0.75 -10.67
N GLU A 325 8.70 1.16 -11.61
CA GLU A 325 8.30 1.40 -12.99
C GLU A 325 7.86 0.11 -13.68
N ASP A 326 8.56 -1.01 -13.46
CA ASP A 326 8.16 -2.32 -13.99
C ASP A 326 6.80 -2.74 -13.42
N VAL A 327 6.61 -2.61 -12.09
CA VAL A 327 5.32 -2.89 -11.43
C VAL A 327 4.18 -2.05 -12.00
N VAL A 328 4.44 -0.77 -12.25
CA VAL A 328 3.43 0.13 -12.80
C VAL A 328 3.09 -0.22 -14.24
N ARG A 329 4.08 -0.55 -15.07
CA ARG A 329 3.85 -0.84 -16.49
C ARG A 329 3.20 -2.20 -16.71
N ASP A 330 3.71 -3.21 -16.02
CA ASP A 330 3.45 -4.61 -16.34
C ASP A 330 2.54 -5.29 -15.31
N GLY A 331 2.42 -4.72 -14.11
CA GLY A 331 1.53 -5.22 -13.07
C GLY A 331 0.05 -4.94 -13.37
N PRO A 332 -0.88 -5.76 -12.88
CA PRO A 332 -2.31 -5.57 -13.10
C PRO A 332 -2.84 -4.30 -12.41
N LYS A 333 -3.77 -3.64 -13.07
CA LYS A 333 -4.54 -2.49 -12.58
C LYS A 333 -5.98 -2.88 -12.29
N ARG A 334 -6.67 -2.08 -11.47
CA ARG A 334 -8.13 -2.15 -11.41
C ARG A 334 -8.70 -1.79 -12.80
N PRO A 335 -9.59 -2.60 -13.39
CA PRO A 335 -10.16 -2.31 -14.69
C PRO A 335 -11.10 -1.10 -14.63
N PRO A 336 -10.99 -0.14 -15.58
CA PRO A 336 -11.95 0.93 -15.73
C PRO A 336 -13.38 0.42 -15.96
N ILE A 337 -14.35 1.14 -15.38
CA ILE A 337 -15.79 0.86 -15.52
C ILE A 337 -16.52 2.13 -15.94
N ALA A 338 -17.57 1.98 -16.75
CA ALA A 338 -18.62 2.96 -16.95
C ALA A 338 -19.98 2.30 -16.77
N ALA A 339 -20.81 2.83 -15.88
CA ALA A 339 -22.02 2.14 -15.46
C ALA A 339 -23.18 3.11 -15.21
N GLY A 340 -24.39 2.60 -15.38
CA GLY A 340 -25.64 3.27 -15.04
C GLY A 340 -26.59 2.32 -14.34
N VAL A 341 -27.29 2.82 -13.33
CA VAL A 341 -28.30 2.07 -12.56
C VAL A 341 -29.63 2.81 -12.58
N ARG A 342 -30.73 2.07 -12.69
CA ARG A 342 -32.11 2.58 -12.69
C ARG A 342 -32.72 2.50 -11.29
N ALA A 343 -33.86 3.17 -11.11
CA ALA A 343 -34.60 3.18 -9.84
C ALA A 343 -35.01 1.78 -9.33
N ASP A 344 -35.20 0.79 -10.21
CA ASP A 344 -35.52 -0.59 -9.85
C ASP A 344 -34.28 -1.45 -9.51
N GLY A 345 -33.09 -0.85 -9.54
CA GLY A 345 -31.81 -1.52 -9.28
C GLY A 345 -31.22 -2.26 -10.49
N SER A 346 -31.95 -2.36 -11.61
CA SER A 346 -31.38 -2.88 -12.87
C SER A 346 -30.41 -1.88 -13.48
N GLY A 347 -29.43 -2.36 -14.25
CA GLY A 347 -28.42 -1.46 -14.82
C GLY A 347 -27.60 -2.08 -15.92
N VAL A 348 -26.64 -1.30 -16.42
CA VAL A 348 -25.61 -1.74 -17.37
C VAL A 348 -24.25 -1.35 -16.80
N ILE A 349 -23.31 -2.29 -16.78
CA ILE A 349 -21.90 -2.06 -16.47
C ILE A 349 -21.08 -2.36 -17.73
N ARG A 350 -20.46 -1.33 -18.30
CA ARG A 350 -19.36 -1.47 -19.24
C ARG A 350 -18.07 -1.58 -18.46
N VAL A 351 -17.29 -2.61 -18.72
CA VAL A 351 -16.02 -2.86 -18.03
C VAL A 351 -14.95 -3.19 -19.05
N VAL A 352 -13.72 -2.72 -18.82
CA VAL A 352 -12.59 -3.16 -19.63
C VAL A 352 -12.48 -4.68 -19.54
N ARG A 353 -12.29 -5.35 -20.68
CA ARG A 353 -12.22 -6.80 -20.74
C ARG A 353 -11.11 -7.31 -19.82
N THR A 354 -11.50 -8.16 -18.86
CA THR A 354 -10.63 -8.76 -17.86
C THR A 354 -11.10 -10.18 -17.61
N GLU A 355 -10.18 -11.14 -17.61
CA GLU A 355 -10.54 -12.55 -17.42
C GLU A 355 -11.35 -12.76 -16.13
N GLY A 356 -12.54 -13.36 -16.25
CA GLY A 356 -13.43 -13.66 -15.12
C GLY A 356 -14.32 -12.50 -14.61
N ILE A 357 -14.12 -11.26 -15.07
CA ILE A 357 -14.77 -10.07 -14.48
C ILE A 357 -16.31 -10.09 -14.61
N ALA A 358 -16.83 -10.54 -15.74
CA ALA A 358 -18.27 -10.56 -15.98
C ALA A 358 -19.00 -11.59 -15.11
N GLU A 359 -18.35 -12.71 -14.78
CA GLU A 359 -18.89 -13.68 -13.82
C GLU A 359 -18.87 -13.12 -12.40
N ALA A 360 -17.74 -12.52 -11.98
CA ALA A 360 -17.59 -11.91 -10.67
C ALA A 360 -18.68 -10.85 -10.40
N ILE A 361 -18.93 -9.95 -11.37
CA ILE A 361 -19.97 -8.92 -11.26
C ILE A 361 -21.36 -9.57 -11.18
N ARG A 362 -21.70 -10.50 -12.07
CA ARG A 362 -23.04 -11.13 -12.11
C ARG A 362 -23.38 -11.92 -10.86
N ASN A 363 -22.38 -12.48 -10.17
CA ASN A 363 -22.60 -13.21 -8.92
C ASN A 363 -23.13 -12.30 -7.79
N ILE A 364 -22.81 -11.01 -7.83
CA ILE A 364 -23.21 -10.03 -6.81
C ILE A 364 -24.35 -9.13 -7.28
N ALA A 365 -24.41 -8.88 -8.59
CA ALA A 365 -25.33 -7.95 -9.20
C ALA A 365 -25.98 -8.57 -10.46
N PRO A 366 -26.75 -9.68 -10.32
CA PRO A 366 -27.34 -10.41 -11.44
C PRO A 366 -28.34 -9.58 -12.27
N GLN A 367 -28.86 -8.48 -11.71
CA GLN A 367 -29.75 -7.53 -12.37
C GLN A 367 -29.03 -6.54 -13.30
N PHE A 368 -27.69 -6.54 -13.32
CA PHE A 368 -26.91 -5.76 -14.28
C PHE A 368 -26.60 -6.56 -15.53
N VAL A 369 -26.74 -5.92 -16.68
CA VAL A 369 -26.14 -6.38 -17.93
C VAL A 369 -24.66 -5.97 -17.92
N VAL A 370 -23.76 -6.93 -18.12
CA VAL A 370 -22.32 -6.68 -18.18
C VAL A 370 -21.85 -6.68 -19.63
N GLU A 371 -21.24 -5.57 -20.05
CA GLU A 371 -20.67 -5.35 -21.38
C GLU A 371 -19.14 -5.25 -21.25
N GLU A 372 -18.42 -6.27 -21.72
CA GLU A 372 -16.95 -6.23 -21.73
C GLU A 372 -16.43 -5.52 -22.98
N VAL A 373 -15.61 -4.49 -22.77
CA VAL A 373 -15.09 -3.60 -23.81
C VAL A 373 -13.58 -3.77 -23.92
N ASP A 374 -13.09 -3.99 -25.13
CA ASP A 374 -11.65 -4.03 -25.41
C ASP A 374 -11.10 -2.59 -25.47
N VAL A 375 -10.16 -2.28 -24.57
CA VAL A 375 -9.49 -0.97 -24.48
C VAL A 375 -7.99 -1.21 -24.45
N VAL A 376 -7.24 -0.46 -25.27
CA VAL A 376 -5.78 -0.48 -25.22
C VAL A 376 -5.33 0.14 -23.89
N GLY A 377 -4.56 -0.60 -23.10
CA GLY A 377 -4.20 -0.17 -21.76
C GLY A 377 -3.36 -1.21 -21.02
N PRO A 378 -2.97 -0.90 -19.77
CA PRO A 378 -2.20 -1.82 -18.95
C PRO A 378 -2.99 -3.09 -18.60
N PRO A 379 -2.29 -4.16 -18.16
CA PRO A 379 -2.94 -5.39 -17.73
C PRO A 379 -3.97 -5.14 -16.61
N THR A 380 -5.00 -5.97 -16.55
CA THR A 380 -6.06 -5.92 -15.52
C THR A 380 -6.21 -7.28 -14.84
N SER A 381 -6.74 -7.30 -13.62
CA SER A 381 -7.05 -8.56 -12.94
C SER A 381 -8.26 -8.40 -12.02
N VAL A 382 -9.07 -9.46 -11.92
CA VAL A 382 -10.16 -9.60 -10.94
C VAL A 382 -9.65 -9.76 -9.51
N ASP A 383 -8.40 -10.17 -9.32
CA ASP A 383 -7.80 -10.36 -7.99
C ASP A 383 -7.52 -9.03 -7.30
N ILE A 384 -7.40 -7.94 -8.07
CA ILE A 384 -7.29 -6.59 -7.49
C ILE A 384 -8.50 -6.37 -6.60
N ARG A 385 -8.27 -5.94 -5.36
CA ARG A 385 -9.28 -5.79 -4.30
C ARG A 385 -10.63 -5.33 -4.85
N GLY A 386 -11.64 -6.20 -4.89
CA GLY A 386 -13.00 -5.84 -5.31
C GLY A 386 -13.12 -5.28 -6.75
N ALA A 387 -12.23 -5.63 -7.67
CA ALA A 387 -12.31 -5.22 -9.08
C ALA A 387 -13.63 -5.63 -9.71
N GLY A 388 -14.40 -4.65 -10.19
CA GLY A 388 -15.73 -4.84 -10.79
C GLY A 388 -16.86 -5.07 -9.79
N VAL A 389 -16.60 -5.92 -8.78
CA VAL A 389 -17.59 -6.24 -7.75
C VAL A 389 -17.91 -5.03 -6.87
N ALA A 390 -16.90 -4.29 -6.42
CA ALA A 390 -17.09 -3.15 -5.53
C ALA A 390 -17.89 -2.05 -6.24
N GLU A 391 -17.62 -1.77 -7.51
CA GLU A 391 -18.33 -0.80 -8.34
C GLU A 391 -19.83 -1.12 -8.42
N ALA A 392 -20.18 -2.39 -8.63
CA ALA A 392 -21.57 -2.84 -8.66
C ALA A 392 -22.25 -2.69 -7.28
N GLN A 393 -21.56 -3.07 -6.19
CA GLN A 393 -22.06 -2.90 -4.82
C GLN A 393 -22.26 -1.42 -4.46
N ILE A 394 -21.32 -0.55 -4.86
CA ILE A 394 -21.38 0.89 -4.63
C ILE A 394 -22.61 1.50 -5.30
N LEU A 395 -22.87 1.16 -6.57
CA LEU A 395 -24.04 1.67 -7.29
C LEU A 395 -25.35 1.28 -6.59
N LEU A 396 -25.47 0.02 -6.17
CA LEU A 396 -26.66 -0.47 -5.48
C LEU A 396 -26.82 0.15 -4.09
N ALA A 397 -25.74 0.27 -3.32
CA ALA A 397 -25.76 0.90 -2.00
C ALA A 397 -26.07 2.39 -2.10
N ALA A 398 -25.52 3.09 -3.10
CA ALA A 398 -25.79 4.51 -3.35
C ALA A 398 -27.24 4.74 -3.78
N LEU A 399 -27.80 3.87 -4.62
CA LEU A 399 -29.21 3.93 -5.00
C LEU A 399 -30.13 3.72 -3.78
N ALA A 400 -29.82 2.73 -2.94
CA ALA A 400 -30.56 2.47 -1.71
C ALA A 400 -30.52 3.67 -0.75
N ALA A 401 -29.33 4.27 -0.57
CA ALA A 401 -29.14 5.47 0.24
C ALA A 401 -29.94 6.66 -0.30
N LYS A 402 -29.91 6.89 -1.62
CA LYS A 402 -30.68 7.96 -2.27
C LYS A 402 -32.18 7.81 -2.01
N ASN A 403 -32.72 6.60 -2.18
CA ASN A 403 -34.14 6.33 -1.95
C ASN A 403 -34.52 6.52 -0.47
N ALA A 404 -33.61 6.22 0.47
CA ALA A 404 -33.83 6.44 1.90
C ALA A 404 -33.85 7.93 2.27
N ASP A 405 -32.93 8.73 1.73
CA ASP A 405 -32.88 10.19 1.93
C ASP A 405 -34.19 10.86 1.45
N GLU A 406 -34.72 10.46 0.29
CA GLU A 406 -36.00 10.96 -0.24
C GLU A 406 -37.20 10.62 0.64
N SER A 407 -37.11 9.53 1.43
CA SER A 407 -38.15 9.10 2.36
C SER A 407 -38.11 9.81 3.72
N GLY A 408 -37.09 10.65 3.97
CA GLY A 408 -36.94 11.44 5.20
C GLY A 408 -36.25 10.70 6.36
N ASP A 409 -35.53 9.61 6.09
CA ASP A 409 -34.76 8.87 7.09
C ASP A 409 -33.40 9.56 7.30
N ASN A 410 -33.14 10.06 8.50
CA ASN A 410 -32.26 11.21 8.78
C ASN A 410 -30.74 10.90 8.82
N ASN A 411 -30.24 9.96 8.02
CA ASN A 411 -28.81 9.59 7.95
C ASN A 411 -28.17 10.05 6.64
N ALA A 412 -28.11 11.37 6.44
CA ALA A 412 -27.49 11.97 5.26
C ALA A 412 -26.07 11.42 5.06
N HIS A 413 -25.80 10.91 3.85
CA HIS A 413 -24.49 10.36 3.43
C HIS A 413 -24.04 9.09 4.16
N SER A 414 -24.99 8.20 4.47
CA SER A 414 -24.72 6.83 4.93
C SER A 414 -24.93 5.81 3.81
N ALA A 415 -24.11 4.76 3.77
CA ALA A 415 -24.30 3.63 2.87
C ALA A 415 -24.01 2.31 3.58
N THR A 416 -24.80 1.29 3.27
CA THR A 416 -24.63 -0.07 3.79
C THR A 416 -24.30 -1.03 2.65
N VAL A 417 -23.26 -1.85 2.83
CA VAL A 417 -22.87 -2.90 1.90
C VAL A 417 -22.77 -4.23 2.64
N THR A 418 -23.26 -5.30 2.01
CA THR A 418 -23.00 -6.68 2.41
C THR A 418 -22.08 -7.34 1.38
N SER A 419 -20.95 -7.89 1.82
CA SER A 419 -19.99 -8.59 0.97
C SER A 419 -20.49 -9.97 0.55
N ALA A 420 -19.85 -10.55 -0.47
CA ALA A 420 -20.12 -11.91 -0.92
C ALA A 420 -19.97 -12.96 0.19
N GLU A 421 -19.03 -12.72 1.11
CA GLU A 421 -18.72 -13.60 2.25
C GLU A 421 -19.67 -13.39 3.44
N GLY A 422 -20.59 -12.41 3.35
CA GLY A 422 -21.61 -12.16 4.37
C GLY A 422 -21.23 -11.12 5.43
N ALA A 423 -20.07 -10.44 5.30
CA ALA A 423 -19.79 -9.28 6.14
C ALA A 423 -20.70 -8.11 5.77
N SER A 424 -21.15 -7.33 6.75
CA SER A 424 -21.97 -6.14 6.55
C SER A 424 -21.29 -4.93 7.17
N ALA A 425 -21.14 -3.87 6.40
CA ALA A 425 -20.62 -2.59 6.87
C ALA A 425 -21.60 -1.47 6.56
N THR A 426 -21.84 -0.60 7.53
CA THR A 426 -22.50 0.70 7.33
C THR A 426 -21.48 1.79 7.58
N VAL A 427 -21.35 2.72 6.63
CA VAL A 427 -20.42 3.84 6.74
C VAL A 427 -21.19 5.15 6.56
N ALA A 428 -20.98 6.09 7.49
CA ALA A 428 -21.58 7.41 7.45
C ALA A 428 -20.51 8.51 7.46
N ILE A 429 -20.71 9.53 6.62
CA ILE A 429 -19.87 10.74 6.60
C ILE A 429 -20.55 11.82 7.43
N GLY A 430 -20.06 12.04 8.66
CA GLY A 430 -20.61 13.05 9.56
C GLY A 430 -20.36 14.48 9.08
N LEU A 431 -21.26 15.41 9.45
CA LEU A 431 -21.08 16.84 9.20
C LEU A 431 -19.86 17.44 9.92
N ASP A 432 -19.40 16.77 10.97
CA ASP A 432 -18.16 17.06 11.69
C ASP A 432 -16.89 16.59 10.94
N GLY A 433 -17.05 15.94 9.78
CA GLY A 433 -15.96 15.39 8.98
C GLY A 433 -15.44 14.05 9.48
N VAL A 434 -16.11 13.43 10.47
CA VAL A 434 -15.75 12.11 11.00
C VAL A 434 -16.40 11.02 10.16
N VAL A 435 -15.62 10.02 9.77
CA VAL A 435 -16.12 8.80 9.11
C VAL A 435 -16.46 7.78 10.18
N ARG A 436 -17.71 7.35 10.23
CA ARG A 436 -18.20 6.36 11.21
C ARG A 436 -18.46 5.04 10.51
N VAL A 437 -17.89 3.97 11.03
CA VAL A 437 -17.98 2.61 10.46
C VAL A 437 -18.62 1.69 11.49
N ASP A 438 -19.73 1.07 11.13
CA ASP A 438 -20.35 -0.04 11.86
C ASP A 438 -20.11 -1.33 11.09
N LEU A 439 -19.37 -2.28 11.69
CA LEU A 439 -18.93 -3.50 11.02
C LEU A 439 -19.40 -4.78 11.74
N LYS A 440 -20.01 -5.68 10.96
CA LYS A 440 -20.36 -7.05 11.30
C LYS A 440 -19.62 -7.99 10.35
N CYS A 441 -18.81 -8.90 10.87
CA CYS A 441 -18.06 -9.85 10.02
C CYS A 441 -17.78 -11.18 10.75
N GLY A 442 -18.76 -11.66 11.52
CA GLY A 442 -18.61 -12.83 12.37
C GLY A 442 -17.84 -12.53 13.65
N ARG A 443 -17.32 -13.59 14.28
CA ARG A 443 -16.59 -13.50 15.54
C ARG A 443 -15.38 -12.57 15.46
N VAL A 444 -15.17 -11.74 16.47
CA VAL A 444 -14.02 -10.82 16.51
C VAL A 444 -12.80 -11.55 17.08
N LEU A 445 -11.93 -12.04 16.20
CA LEU A 445 -10.68 -12.71 16.60
C LEU A 445 -9.69 -11.75 17.29
N ASP A 446 -9.54 -10.54 16.74
CA ASP A 446 -8.69 -9.49 17.31
C ASP A 446 -9.24 -8.12 16.91
N ALA A 447 -9.76 -7.37 17.89
CA ALA A 447 -10.41 -6.09 17.65
C ALA A 447 -9.46 -5.00 17.15
N ILE A 448 -8.18 -5.05 17.54
CA ILE A 448 -7.17 -4.05 17.14
C ILE A 448 -6.84 -4.19 15.65
N VAL A 449 -6.58 -5.43 15.20
CA VAL A 449 -6.32 -5.74 13.79
C VAL A 449 -7.55 -5.42 12.96
N LEU A 450 -8.73 -5.91 13.36
CA LEU A 450 -9.97 -5.68 12.60
C LEU A 450 -10.27 -4.18 12.44
N ARG A 451 -10.13 -3.40 13.53
CA ARG A 451 -10.24 -1.94 13.48
C ARG A 451 -9.22 -1.31 12.54
N SER A 452 -7.95 -1.71 12.62
CA SER A 452 -6.90 -1.17 11.75
C SER A 452 -7.20 -1.43 10.27
N TYR A 453 -7.68 -2.63 9.93
CA TYR A 453 -8.06 -3.00 8.57
C TYR A 453 -9.30 -2.25 8.06
N ALA A 454 -10.29 -2.00 8.92
CA ALA A 454 -11.42 -1.13 8.58
C ALA A 454 -10.96 0.31 8.27
N ILE A 455 -10.07 0.89 9.08
CA ILE A 455 -9.48 2.22 8.82
C ILE A 455 -8.68 2.23 7.50
N GLY A 456 -7.94 1.15 7.23
CA GLY A 456 -7.24 0.93 5.97
C GLY A 456 -8.16 0.89 4.75
N ALA A 457 -9.27 0.19 4.86
CA ALA A 457 -10.30 0.16 3.82
C ALA A 457 -10.92 1.53 3.57
N VAL A 458 -11.20 2.29 4.64
CA VAL A 458 -11.64 3.69 4.52
C VAL A 458 -10.60 4.51 3.74
N HIS A 459 -9.32 4.39 4.08
CA HIS A 459 -8.23 5.13 3.41
C HIS A 459 -8.16 4.84 1.90
N MET A 460 -8.21 3.57 1.51
CA MET A 460 -8.18 3.18 0.11
C MET A 460 -9.44 3.64 -0.65
N ALA A 461 -10.62 3.55 -0.04
CA ALA A 461 -11.87 3.96 -0.65
C ALA A 461 -11.93 5.48 -0.86
N LEU A 462 -11.54 6.25 0.16
CA LEU A 462 -11.47 7.71 0.07
C LEU A 462 -10.51 8.13 -1.04
N GLY A 463 -9.32 7.55 -1.10
CA GLY A 463 -8.35 7.83 -2.15
C GLY A 463 -8.89 7.48 -3.54
N TRP A 464 -9.50 6.31 -3.70
CA TRP A 464 -10.08 5.88 -4.98
C TRP A 464 -11.16 6.82 -5.50
N VAL A 465 -12.08 7.27 -4.64
CA VAL A 465 -13.14 8.21 -5.05
C VAL A 465 -12.55 9.59 -5.35
N THR A 466 -11.56 10.06 -4.58
CA THR A 466 -11.21 11.49 -4.56
C THR A 466 -9.95 11.87 -5.34
N SER A 467 -8.95 11.00 -5.43
CA SER A 467 -7.63 11.40 -5.92
C SER A 467 -6.86 10.35 -6.70
N GLU A 468 -7.17 9.06 -6.55
CA GLU A 468 -6.36 7.99 -7.13
C GLU A 468 -6.75 7.68 -8.58
N GLY A 469 -5.74 7.67 -9.45
CA GLY A 469 -5.89 7.36 -10.85
C GLY A 469 -4.54 7.35 -11.57
N LEU A 470 -4.50 6.68 -12.71
CA LEU A 470 -3.39 6.71 -13.66
C LEU A 470 -3.83 7.35 -14.96
N SER A 471 -2.98 8.20 -15.49
CA SER A 471 -3.09 8.73 -16.85
C SER A 471 -2.50 7.70 -17.82
N VAL A 472 -3.34 7.25 -18.74
CA VAL A 472 -3.02 6.29 -19.79
C VAL A 472 -3.39 6.93 -21.12
N ASP A 473 -2.44 6.97 -22.06
CA ASP A 473 -2.68 7.53 -23.39
C ASP A 473 -3.39 6.55 -24.34
N GLU A 474 -3.64 6.98 -25.58
CA GLU A 474 -4.36 6.21 -26.60
C GLU A 474 -3.62 4.91 -27.01
N ASP A 475 -2.30 4.86 -26.80
CA ASP A 475 -1.47 3.68 -27.05
C ASP A 475 -1.39 2.75 -25.83
N GLY A 476 -2.09 3.07 -24.74
CA GLY A 476 -2.11 2.29 -23.51
C GLY A 476 -0.92 2.54 -22.60
N MET A 477 -0.12 3.58 -22.86
CA MET A 477 1.10 3.85 -22.10
C MET A 477 0.81 4.71 -20.88
N ILE A 478 1.31 4.27 -19.72
CA ILE A 478 1.17 4.99 -18.45
C ILE A 478 2.21 6.13 -18.38
N SER A 479 1.75 7.35 -18.12
CA SER A 479 2.63 8.51 -17.86
C SER A 479 2.97 8.71 -16.38
N ASP A 480 2.18 8.12 -15.48
CA ASP A 480 2.34 8.24 -14.04
C ASP A 480 3.22 7.12 -13.50
N LEU A 481 4.55 7.34 -13.45
CA LEU A 481 5.52 6.30 -13.09
C LEU A 481 6.09 6.44 -11.67
N THR A 482 5.65 7.45 -10.93
CA THR A 482 6.17 7.73 -9.59
C THR A 482 5.12 7.46 -8.54
N ILE A 483 5.49 6.85 -7.42
CA ILE A 483 4.45 6.39 -6.48
C ILE A 483 3.56 7.51 -5.91
N ARG A 484 4.05 8.76 -5.90
CA ARG A 484 3.25 9.93 -5.48
C ARG A 484 2.26 10.41 -6.53
N SER A 485 2.45 10.07 -7.81
CA SER A 485 1.51 10.47 -8.86
C SER A 485 0.22 9.65 -8.84
N PHE A 486 0.16 8.54 -8.11
CA PHE A 486 -1.04 7.70 -8.03
C PHE A 486 -2.14 8.29 -7.16
N GLY A 487 -1.90 9.40 -6.47
CA GLY A 487 -2.92 10.09 -5.67
C GLY A 487 -3.26 9.45 -4.33
N VAL A 488 -2.44 8.53 -3.80
CA VAL A 488 -2.68 7.89 -2.48
C VAL A 488 -2.71 8.96 -1.38
N LEU A 489 -3.76 8.92 -0.54
CA LEU A 489 -3.96 9.92 0.51
C LEU A 489 -2.82 9.97 1.52
N ARG A 490 -2.41 11.20 1.83
CA ARG A 490 -1.37 11.50 2.84
C ARG A 490 -1.97 11.47 4.24
N SER A 491 -1.10 11.39 5.26
CA SER A 491 -1.50 11.48 6.67
C SER A 491 -2.45 12.65 6.90
N ALA A 492 -2.01 13.88 6.61
CA ALA A 492 -2.78 15.11 6.78
C ALA A 492 -4.15 15.14 6.07
N ASP A 493 -4.32 14.34 5.01
CA ASP A 493 -5.55 14.31 4.22
C ASP A 493 -6.55 13.26 4.75
N MET A 494 -6.13 12.40 5.68
CA MET A 494 -6.98 11.38 6.27
C MET A 494 -7.89 11.97 7.38
N PRO A 495 -9.23 11.84 7.27
CA PRO A 495 -10.16 12.22 8.32
C PRO A 495 -10.05 11.30 9.54
N HIS A 496 -10.66 11.70 10.66
CA HIS A 496 -10.84 10.80 11.79
C HIS A 496 -11.85 9.71 11.45
N VAL A 497 -11.52 8.47 11.82
CA VAL A 497 -12.36 7.29 11.60
C VAL A 497 -12.71 6.66 12.94
N GLU A 498 -14.01 6.58 13.22
CA GLU A 498 -14.58 5.85 14.35
C GLU A 498 -15.07 4.49 13.84
N VAL A 499 -14.65 3.40 14.49
CA VAL A 499 -15.04 2.04 14.11
C VAL A 499 -15.72 1.36 15.29
N THR A 500 -16.97 0.98 15.07
CA THR A 500 -17.78 0.16 15.97
C THR A 500 -17.82 -1.26 15.42
N LEU A 501 -17.30 -2.22 16.19
CA LEU A 501 -17.30 -3.63 15.85
C LEU A 501 -18.46 -4.33 16.56
N HIS A 502 -19.21 -5.11 15.81
CA HIS A 502 -20.35 -5.87 16.30
C HIS A 502 -19.99 -7.36 16.24
N GLU A 503 -19.90 -8.01 17.40
CA GLU A 503 -19.59 -9.43 17.50
C GLU A 503 -20.80 -10.30 17.15
N GLU A 504 -20.56 -11.38 16.40
CA GLU A 504 -21.55 -12.36 15.98
C GLU A 504 -21.01 -13.79 16.19
N ASP A 505 -21.91 -14.76 16.37
CA ASP A 505 -21.54 -16.16 16.60
C ASP A 505 -21.03 -16.89 15.32
N SER A 506 -21.14 -16.27 14.15
CA SER A 506 -20.71 -16.83 12.86
C SER A 506 -19.19 -16.86 12.70
N GLU A 507 -18.70 -17.68 11.76
CA GLU A 507 -17.28 -17.73 11.44
C GLU A 507 -16.77 -16.35 10.95
N PRO A 508 -15.54 -15.96 11.34
CA PRO A 508 -14.94 -14.71 10.91
C PRO A 508 -14.70 -14.72 9.40
N VAL A 509 -15.17 -13.66 8.74
CA VAL A 509 -15.02 -13.43 7.28
C VAL A 509 -14.32 -12.10 7.00
N ASN A 510 -13.98 -11.80 5.75
CA ASN A 510 -13.40 -10.51 5.38
C ASN A 510 -14.40 -9.37 5.63
N GLY A 511 -14.09 -8.44 6.54
CA GLY A 511 -14.92 -7.27 6.81
C GLY A 511 -14.50 -6.03 6.03
N SER A 512 -13.20 -5.90 5.73
CA SER A 512 -12.65 -4.67 5.16
C SER A 512 -13.16 -4.40 3.74
N ASP A 513 -13.52 -5.41 2.94
CA ASP A 513 -14.10 -5.19 1.61
C ASP A 513 -15.50 -4.60 1.66
N ALA A 514 -16.32 -5.00 2.63
CA ALA A 514 -17.60 -4.34 2.89
C ALA A 514 -17.39 -2.88 3.31
N VAL A 515 -16.42 -2.61 4.18
CA VAL A 515 -16.06 -1.24 4.60
C VAL A 515 -15.57 -0.41 3.41
N PHE A 516 -14.74 -0.98 2.54
CA PHE A 516 -14.21 -0.31 1.35
C PHE A 516 -15.34 0.15 0.42
N ALA A 517 -16.25 -0.76 0.05
CA ALA A 517 -17.37 -0.44 -0.83
C ALA A 517 -18.37 0.53 -0.16
N ALA A 518 -18.72 0.32 1.12
CA ALA A 518 -19.63 1.20 1.85
C ALA A 518 -19.05 2.62 1.98
N THR A 519 -17.75 2.74 2.26
CA THR A 519 -17.07 4.05 2.33
C THR A 519 -17.12 4.77 0.98
N ALA A 520 -16.80 4.06 -0.12
CA ALA A 520 -16.82 4.66 -1.44
C ALA A 520 -18.23 5.17 -1.80
N ALA A 521 -19.28 4.40 -1.50
CA ALA A 521 -20.67 4.81 -1.70
C ALA A 521 -21.06 6.02 -0.84
N ALA A 522 -20.69 6.02 0.45
CA ALA A 522 -21.01 7.10 1.38
C ALA A 522 -20.32 8.42 0.99
N VAL A 523 -19.04 8.37 0.60
CA VAL A 523 -18.26 9.54 0.15
C VAL A 523 -18.77 10.06 -1.18
N TRP A 524 -19.12 9.16 -2.10
CA TRP A 524 -19.70 9.52 -3.39
C TRP A 524 -21.05 10.24 -3.21
N SER A 525 -21.90 9.73 -2.31
CA SER A 525 -23.15 10.39 -1.88
C SER A 525 -22.87 11.77 -1.25
N ALA A 526 -21.90 11.88 -0.34
CA ALA A 526 -21.49 13.15 0.27
C ALA A 526 -21.04 14.21 -0.75
N GLN A 527 -20.60 13.78 -1.94
CA GLN A 527 -20.20 14.67 -3.03
C GLN A 527 -21.30 14.93 -4.06
N GLY A 528 -22.50 14.41 -3.87
CA GLY A 528 -23.63 14.56 -4.79
C GLY A 528 -23.49 13.71 -6.05
N TRP A 529 -22.91 12.51 -5.92
CA TRP A 529 -22.76 11.51 -6.96
C TRP A 529 -22.13 12.00 -8.29
N PRO A 530 -20.96 12.66 -8.27
CA PRO A 530 -20.25 13.01 -9.51
C PRO A 530 -19.95 11.75 -10.33
N THR A 531 -20.24 11.79 -11.64
CA THR A 531 -20.07 10.63 -12.52
C THR A 531 -18.62 10.14 -12.57
N ASP A 532 -17.65 11.04 -12.71
CA ASP A 532 -16.26 10.66 -13.01
C ASP A 532 -15.39 10.60 -11.76
N TRP A 533 -14.66 9.49 -11.62
CA TRP A 533 -13.68 9.26 -10.56
C TRP A 533 -12.26 9.12 -11.15
N PRO A 534 -11.23 9.67 -10.45
CA PRO A 534 -11.32 10.38 -9.17
C PRO A 534 -11.98 11.76 -9.32
N THR A 535 -12.70 12.22 -8.29
CA THR A 535 -13.49 13.45 -8.35
C THR A 535 -12.66 14.72 -8.19
N GLY A 536 -11.43 14.61 -7.69
CA GLY A 536 -10.57 15.74 -7.32
C GLY A 536 -11.06 16.54 -6.11
N ARG A 537 -12.13 16.11 -5.45
CA ARG A 537 -12.75 16.82 -4.31
C ARG A 537 -12.24 16.28 -2.99
N SER A 538 -11.90 17.18 -2.06
CA SER A 538 -11.61 16.78 -0.68
C SER A 538 -12.86 16.23 -0.01
N VAL A 539 -12.70 15.13 0.74
CA VAL A 539 -13.71 14.53 1.62
C VAL A 539 -14.32 15.57 2.57
N LEU A 540 -13.53 16.55 3.01
CA LEU A 540 -13.91 17.57 4.00
C LEU A 540 -14.43 18.88 3.38
N SER A 541 -14.54 18.97 2.05
CA SER A 541 -14.87 20.24 1.37
C SER A 541 -16.25 20.79 1.75
N ASN A 542 -17.23 19.93 2.08
CA ASN A 542 -18.55 20.36 2.53
C ASN A 542 -18.60 20.77 4.02
N ALA A 543 -17.66 20.32 4.86
CA ALA A 543 -17.60 20.69 6.27
C ALA A 543 -17.05 22.11 6.51
N ARG A 544 -16.27 22.66 5.56
CA ARG A 544 -15.67 24.00 5.67
C ARG A 544 -16.55 25.15 5.14
N VAL A 545 -17.71 24.86 4.55
CA VAL A 545 -18.61 25.89 3.97
C VAL A 545 -19.63 26.42 5.00
N ALA A 546 -19.60 25.92 6.24
CA ALA A 546 -20.43 26.42 7.34
C ALA A 546 -19.57 26.88 8.55
N GLN A 547 -18.68 27.85 8.33
CA GLN A 547 -18.17 28.73 9.39
C GLN A 547 -18.30 30.20 8.97
#